data_AF-D5V556-F1
#
_entry.id   AF-D5V556-F1
#
_cell.length_a   1.000
_cell.length_b   1.000
_cell.length_c   1.000
_cell.angle_alpha   90.00
_cell.angle_beta   90.00
_cell.angle_gamma   90.00
#
_symmetry.space_group_name_H-M   'P 1'
#
loop_
_entity.id
_entity.type
_entity.pdbx_description
1 polymer ?
#
loop_
_entity_poly.entity_id
_entity_poly.type
_entity_poly.pdbx_seq_one_letter_code
_entity_poly.pdbx_strand_id
1 'polypeptide(L)'
;MEKIVSTRELKKNFLELCNEISNDDSKALLDLKNTEKIEFMLKPYCTEAYPIRKVLILYHRYACVAFISAEFVKNAKVYIDEVLTKYIVLALVNKPDPDEVSVVYSNVDALSKFPTRAISIKDIIEYLESENIEESLREFYKKKQLFF
;
A
#
# COMPACT_ATOMS: atom_id res chain seq x y z
N MET A 1 19.93 3.45 4.82
CA MET A 1 18.74 3.12 5.62
C MET A 1 19.06 3.15 7.11
N GLU A 2 18.07 3.47 7.95
CA GLU A 2 18.19 3.60 9.41
C GLU A 2 17.32 2.56 10.14
N LYS A 3 17.47 2.39 11.45
CA LYS A 3 16.57 1.52 12.23
C LYS A 3 15.14 2.07 12.20
N ILE A 4 14.16 1.21 11.93
CA ILE A 4 12.75 1.59 11.81
C ILE A 4 12.13 1.61 13.22
N VAL A 5 11.97 2.80 13.80
CA VAL A 5 11.26 3.02 15.07
C VAL A 5 10.02 3.90 14.91
N SER A 6 9.77 4.40 13.70
CA SER A 6 8.63 5.25 13.36
C SER A 6 8.18 5.10 11.91
N THR A 7 6.94 5.50 11.62
CA THR A 7 6.41 5.58 10.25
C THR A 7 7.21 6.54 9.36
N ARG A 8 7.87 7.56 9.95
CA ARG A 8 8.75 8.47 9.21
C ARG A 8 9.98 7.74 8.66
N GLU A 9 10.67 6.96 9.50
CA GLU A 9 11.82 6.17 9.06
C GLU A 9 11.41 5.05 8.11
N LEU A 10 10.24 4.44 8.33
CA LEU A 10 9.66 3.47 7.40
C LEU A 10 9.55 4.04 5.98
N LYS A 11 8.98 5.24 5.83
CA LYS A 11 8.85 5.93 4.53
C LYS A 11 10.22 6.32 3.95
N LYS A 12 11.11 6.88 4.75
CA LYS A 12 12.46 7.26 4.32
C LYS A 12 13.23 6.04 3.80
N ASN A 13 13.23 4.94 4.55
CA ASN A 13 13.89 3.72 4.15
C ASN A 13 13.26 3.08 2.91
N PHE A 14 11.93 3.19 2.71
CA PHE A 14 11.29 2.73 1.49
C PHE A 14 11.84 3.47 0.25
N LEU A 15 11.95 4.79 0.33
CA LEU A 15 12.51 5.61 -0.76
C LEU A 15 13.98 5.27 -1.03
N GLU A 16 14.78 5.06 0.02
CA GLU A 16 16.17 4.62 -0.13
C GLU A 16 16.26 3.23 -0.77
N LEU A 17 15.42 2.28 -0.34
CA LEU A 17 15.34 0.95 -0.94
C LEU A 17 15.03 1.04 -2.44
N CYS A 18 14.05 1.85 -2.84
CA CYS A 18 13.68 2.03 -4.25
C CYS A 18 14.83 2.51 -5.14
N ASN A 19 15.82 3.21 -4.58
CA ASN A 19 17.01 3.64 -5.33
C ASN A 19 18.08 2.54 -5.45
N GLU A 20 18.03 1.51 -4.60
CA GLU A 20 19.03 0.44 -4.54
C GLU A 20 18.58 -0.85 -5.26
N ILE A 21 17.28 -1.06 -5.38
CA ILE A 21 16.71 -2.28 -5.95
C ILE A 21 16.55 -2.21 -7.47
N SER A 22 16.63 -3.36 -8.14
CA SER A 22 16.39 -3.43 -9.59
C SER A 22 14.90 -3.36 -9.95
N ASN A 23 14.59 -3.29 -11.24
CA ASN A 23 13.21 -3.40 -11.73
C ASN A 23 12.58 -4.76 -11.38
N ASP A 24 13.36 -5.85 -11.42
CA ASP A 24 12.89 -7.18 -11.05
C ASP A 24 12.57 -7.27 -9.56
N ASP A 25 13.43 -6.68 -8.72
CA ASP A 25 13.19 -6.58 -7.28
C ASP A 25 11.96 -5.70 -6.99
N SER A 26 11.78 -4.59 -7.73
CA SER A 26 10.58 -3.75 -7.59
C SER A 26 9.30 -4.51 -7.94
N LYS A 27 9.35 -5.35 -8.98
CA LYS A 27 8.25 -6.25 -9.34
C LYS A 27 8.01 -7.33 -8.29
N ALA A 28 9.07 -7.89 -7.71
CA ALA A 28 8.98 -8.84 -6.60
C ALA A 28 8.26 -8.22 -5.39
N LEU A 29 8.54 -6.96 -5.08
CA LEU A 29 7.85 -6.21 -4.02
C LEU A 29 6.38 -5.92 -4.36
N LEU A 30 6.10 -5.54 -5.60
CA LEU A 30 4.75 -5.28 -6.10
C LEU A 30 3.87 -6.55 -6.04
N ASP A 31 4.41 -7.70 -6.45
CA ASP A 31 3.68 -8.97 -6.45
C ASP A 31 3.71 -9.68 -5.07
N LEU A 32 4.57 -9.20 -4.17
CA LEU A 32 4.92 -9.83 -2.89
C LEU A 32 5.35 -11.29 -3.09
N LYS A 33 6.25 -11.51 -4.06
CA LYS A 33 6.76 -12.83 -4.46
C LYS A 33 8.25 -12.75 -4.72
N ASN A 34 8.99 -13.81 -4.39
CA ASN A 34 10.46 -13.88 -4.55
C ASN A 34 11.16 -12.70 -3.84
N THR A 35 10.75 -12.42 -2.60
CA THR A 35 11.19 -11.27 -1.81
C THR A 35 12.45 -11.52 -1.00
N GLU A 36 13.13 -12.66 -1.16
CA GLU A 36 14.22 -13.11 -0.29
C GLU A 36 15.38 -12.09 -0.25
N LYS A 37 15.71 -11.50 -1.40
CA LYS A 37 16.76 -10.48 -1.50
C LYS A 37 16.36 -9.19 -0.79
N ILE A 38 15.11 -8.76 -0.95
CA ILE A 38 14.56 -7.56 -0.29
C ILE A 38 14.52 -7.78 1.22
N GLU A 39 14.07 -8.95 1.66
CA GLU A 39 14.06 -9.32 3.07
C GLU A 39 15.46 -9.30 3.67
N PHE A 40 16.45 -9.83 2.95
CA PHE A 40 17.85 -9.77 3.36
C PHE A 40 18.35 -8.33 3.53
N MET A 41 18.02 -7.44 2.58
CA MET A 41 18.37 -6.02 2.65
C MET A 41 17.70 -5.29 3.81
N LEU A 42 16.44 -5.63 4.14
CA LEU A 42 15.65 -4.94 5.17
C LEU A 42 15.91 -5.43 6.59
N LYS A 43 16.30 -6.70 6.75
CA LYS A 43 16.46 -7.36 8.07
C LYS A 43 17.34 -6.57 9.06
N PRO A 44 18.48 -5.96 8.65
CA PRO A 44 19.30 -5.15 9.55
C PRO A 44 18.60 -3.91 10.12
N TYR A 45 17.56 -3.41 9.45
CA TYR A 45 16.86 -2.17 9.80
C TYR A 45 15.58 -2.39 10.61
N CYS A 46 15.10 -3.63 10.65
CA CYS A 46 13.90 -4.01 11.40
C CYS A 46 14.11 -3.96 12.92
N THR A 47 12.99 -3.83 13.64
CA THR A 47 12.91 -3.77 15.11
C THR A 47 11.75 -4.64 15.60
N GLU A 48 11.56 -4.79 16.92
CA GLU A 48 10.43 -5.55 17.47
C GLU A 48 9.07 -4.91 17.12
N ALA A 49 9.00 -3.57 17.09
CA ALA A 49 7.79 -2.83 16.72
C ALA A 49 7.50 -2.87 15.19
N TYR A 50 8.56 -3.07 14.40
CA TYR A 50 8.53 -3.17 12.95
C TYR A 50 9.25 -4.45 12.49
N PRO A 51 8.64 -5.63 12.73
CA PRO A 51 9.22 -6.89 12.31
C PRO A 51 9.22 -7.00 10.78
N ILE A 52 10.13 -7.80 10.23
CA ILE A 52 10.38 -7.91 8.79
C ILE A 52 9.10 -8.13 7.96
N ARG A 53 8.21 -9.01 8.42
CA ARG A 53 6.95 -9.30 7.72
C ARG A 53 6.05 -8.07 7.61
N LYS A 54 5.91 -7.30 8.70
CA LYS A 54 5.13 -6.07 8.73
C LYS A 54 5.73 -5.02 7.80
N VAL A 55 7.05 -4.84 7.84
CA VAL A 55 7.77 -3.90 6.97
C VAL A 55 7.58 -4.27 5.50
N LEU A 56 7.77 -5.54 5.15
CA LEU A 56 7.66 -6.01 3.76
C LEU A 56 6.24 -5.79 3.20
N ILE A 57 5.21 -6.06 3.98
CA ILE A 57 3.82 -5.82 3.58
C ILE A 57 3.54 -4.33 3.40
N LEU A 58 4.02 -3.47 4.32
CA LEU A 58 3.87 -2.02 4.17
C LEU A 58 4.58 -1.50 2.91
N TYR A 59 5.76 -2.04 2.61
CA TYR A 59 6.51 -1.68 1.41
C TYR A 59 5.84 -2.16 0.13
N HIS A 60 5.24 -3.35 0.14
CA HIS A 60 4.37 -3.80 -0.95
C HIS A 60 3.22 -2.82 -1.19
N ARG A 61 2.52 -2.39 -0.12
CA ARG A 61 1.44 -1.40 -0.20
C ARG A 61 1.92 -0.08 -0.81
N TYR A 62 3.06 0.43 -0.35
CA TYR A 62 3.67 1.65 -0.91
C TYR A 62 4.07 1.49 -2.37
N ALA A 63 4.66 0.36 -2.75
CA ALA A 63 5.02 0.05 -4.12
C ALA A 63 3.77 0.01 -5.01
N CYS A 64 2.68 -0.62 -4.58
CA CYS A 64 1.43 -0.61 -5.32
C CYS A 64 0.90 0.80 -5.60
N VAL A 65 0.88 1.66 -4.57
CA VAL A 65 0.41 3.05 -4.74
C VAL A 65 1.35 3.82 -5.67
N ALA A 66 2.66 3.73 -5.47
CA ALA A 66 3.64 4.44 -6.28
C ALA A 66 3.61 4.02 -7.76
N PHE A 67 3.48 2.71 -8.04
CA PHE A 67 3.42 2.19 -9.41
C PHE A 67 2.11 2.56 -10.12
N ILE A 68 1.00 2.66 -9.37
CA ILE A 68 -0.26 3.18 -9.91
C ILE A 68 -0.12 4.67 -10.24
N SER A 69 0.39 5.47 -9.30
CA SER A 69 0.57 6.92 -9.49
C SER A 69 1.51 7.25 -10.65
N ALA A 70 2.54 6.43 -10.88
CA ALA A 70 3.46 6.57 -12.01
C ALA A 70 2.94 5.92 -13.31
N GLU A 71 1.70 5.45 -13.33
CA GLU A 71 1.06 4.78 -14.48
C GLU A 71 1.79 3.53 -15.02
N PHE A 72 2.73 2.96 -14.25
CA PHE A 72 3.39 1.71 -14.60
C PHE A 72 2.43 0.51 -14.54
N VAL A 73 1.40 0.58 -13.69
CA VAL A 73 0.33 -0.41 -13.60
C VAL A 73 -1.05 0.25 -13.54
N LYS A 74 -2.03 -0.35 -14.22
CA LYS A 74 -3.42 0.14 -14.23
C LYS A 74 -4.22 -0.28 -13.00
N ASN A 75 -3.95 -1.49 -12.52
CA ASN A 75 -4.64 -2.11 -11.39
C ASN A 75 -3.60 -2.79 -10.51
N ALA A 76 -3.45 -2.38 -9.25
CA ALA A 76 -2.58 -3.07 -8.30
C ALA A 76 -3.41 -3.83 -7.27
N LYS A 77 -3.09 -5.11 -7.08
CA LYS A 77 -3.62 -5.91 -5.98
C LYS A 77 -2.85 -5.58 -4.71
N VAL A 78 -3.53 -5.02 -3.72
CA VAL A 78 -2.95 -4.60 -2.45
C VAL A 78 -3.48 -5.50 -1.34
N TYR A 79 -2.59 -6.21 -0.65
CA TYR A 79 -2.96 -6.99 0.54
C TYR A 79 -3.17 -6.07 1.74
N ILE A 80 -4.32 -6.22 2.41
CA ILE A 80 -4.72 -5.37 3.54
C ILE A 80 -4.67 -6.11 4.89
N ASP A 81 -4.29 -7.38 4.89
CA ASP A 81 -4.06 -8.19 6.09
C ASP A 81 -2.65 -8.81 6.08
N GLU A 82 -2.20 -9.29 7.24
CA GLU A 82 -0.85 -9.87 7.35
C GLU A 82 -0.75 -11.28 6.77
N VAL A 83 -1.86 -12.02 6.73
CA VAL A 83 -1.94 -13.41 6.23
C VAL A 83 -2.23 -13.50 4.73
N LEU A 84 -2.30 -12.36 4.03
CA LEU A 84 -2.46 -12.25 2.58
C LEU A 84 -3.77 -12.86 2.05
N THR A 85 -4.81 -12.88 2.89
CA THR A 85 -6.14 -13.40 2.54
C THR A 85 -7.10 -12.30 2.11
N LYS A 86 -6.93 -11.08 2.63
CA LYS A 86 -7.77 -9.92 2.32
C LYS A 86 -7.02 -8.97 1.39
N TYR A 87 -7.66 -8.57 0.31
CA TYR A 87 -7.07 -7.64 -0.64
C TYR A 87 -8.10 -6.71 -1.28
N ILE A 88 -7.59 -5.59 -1.72
CA ILE A 88 -8.27 -4.63 -2.59
C ILE A 88 -7.52 -4.55 -3.91
N VAL A 89 -8.20 -4.11 -4.97
CA VAL A 89 -7.56 -3.70 -6.22
C VAL A 89 -7.74 -2.21 -6.33
N LEU A 90 -6.62 -1.49 -6.39
CA LEU A 90 -6.60 -0.05 -6.59
C LEU A 90 -6.37 0.26 -8.07
N ALA A 91 -7.04 1.30 -8.55
CA ALA A 91 -6.81 1.88 -9.87
C ALA A 91 -6.72 3.40 -9.77
N LEU A 92 -5.89 4.01 -10.62
CA LEU A 92 -5.82 5.46 -10.75
C LEU A 92 -7.14 6.01 -11.29
N VAL A 93 -7.63 7.10 -10.71
CA VAL A 93 -8.76 7.86 -11.27
C VAL A 93 -8.22 8.71 -12.42
N ASN A 94 -8.96 8.82 -13.53
CA ASN A 94 -8.47 9.53 -14.71
C ASN A 94 -8.36 11.05 -14.47
N LYS A 95 -7.12 11.59 -14.52
CA LYS A 95 -6.80 13.02 -14.51
C LYS A 95 -7.38 13.88 -13.34
N PRO A 96 -7.44 13.41 -12.09
CA PRO A 96 -7.71 14.29 -10.97
C PRO A 96 -6.46 15.15 -10.67
N ASP A 97 -6.67 16.39 -10.23
CA ASP A 97 -5.63 17.24 -9.66
C ASP A 97 -6.11 17.66 -8.26
N PRO A 98 -5.56 17.09 -7.16
CA PRO A 98 -4.42 16.17 -7.08
C PRO A 98 -4.73 14.72 -7.47
N ASP A 99 -3.69 13.88 -7.63
CA ASP A 99 -3.83 12.43 -7.93
C ASP A 99 -4.73 11.69 -6.92
N GLU A 100 -5.63 10.87 -7.44
CA GLU A 100 -6.56 10.04 -6.67
C GLU A 100 -6.60 8.61 -7.20
N VAL A 101 -6.87 7.66 -6.31
CA VAL A 101 -7.12 6.25 -6.63
C VAL A 101 -8.51 5.83 -6.18
N SER A 102 -9.00 4.71 -6.67
CA SER A 102 -10.23 4.09 -6.18
C SER A 102 -10.06 2.60 -6.00
N VAL A 103 -10.80 2.04 -5.03
CA VAL A 103 -10.97 0.59 -4.92
C VAL A 103 -11.94 0.16 -6.01
N VAL A 104 -11.46 -0.59 -7.00
CA VAL A 104 -12.29 -1.12 -8.10
C VAL A 104 -12.77 -2.54 -7.84
N TYR A 105 -12.12 -3.24 -6.92
CA TYR A 105 -12.51 -4.56 -6.45
C TYR A 105 -12.00 -4.80 -5.03
N SER A 106 -12.73 -5.59 -4.25
CA SER A 106 -12.21 -6.17 -3.00
C SER A 106 -12.83 -7.54 -2.79
N ASN A 107 -12.09 -8.46 -2.20
CA ASN A 107 -12.64 -9.71 -1.68
C ASN A 107 -13.20 -9.57 -0.25
N VAL A 108 -13.25 -8.35 0.28
CA VAL A 108 -13.95 -7.99 1.52
C VAL A 108 -15.25 -7.31 1.15
N ASP A 109 -16.38 -7.96 1.47
CA ASP A 109 -17.72 -7.52 1.07
C ASP A 109 -18.07 -6.08 1.47
N ALA A 110 -17.50 -5.58 2.57
CA ALA A 110 -17.76 -4.21 3.01
C ALA A 110 -17.08 -3.15 2.13
N LEU A 111 -16.00 -3.52 1.43
CA LEU A 111 -15.18 -2.62 0.62
C LEU A 111 -15.51 -2.70 -0.88
N SER A 112 -16.21 -3.75 -1.32
CA SER A 112 -16.63 -3.93 -2.72
C SER A 112 -17.87 -3.11 -3.10
N LYS A 113 -18.54 -2.47 -2.14
CA LYS A 113 -19.85 -1.80 -2.32
C LYS A 113 -19.79 -0.43 -2.99
N PHE A 114 -18.62 0.18 -3.09
CA PHE A 114 -18.45 1.52 -3.68
C PHE A 114 -17.29 1.55 -4.68
N PRO A 115 -17.39 0.75 -5.78
CA PRO A 115 -16.40 0.85 -6.83
C PRO A 115 -16.32 2.30 -7.33
N THR A 116 -15.11 2.74 -7.70
CA THR A 116 -14.83 4.06 -8.31
C THR A 116 -14.96 5.31 -7.41
N ARG A 117 -15.15 5.18 -6.10
CA ARG A 117 -15.03 6.34 -5.20
C ARG A 117 -13.57 6.74 -5.03
N ALA A 118 -13.25 7.96 -5.46
CA ALA A 118 -11.90 8.49 -5.42
C ALA A 118 -11.42 8.79 -4.00
N ILE A 119 -10.16 8.42 -3.72
CA ILE A 119 -9.41 8.59 -2.47
C ILE A 119 -8.09 9.26 -2.86
N SER A 120 -7.72 10.33 -2.18
CA SER A 120 -6.43 10.98 -2.47
C SER A 120 -5.26 10.01 -2.21
N ILE A 121 -4.15 10.16 -2.94
CA ILE A 121 -2.94 9.36 -2.69
C ILE A 121 -2.45 9.48 -1.24
N LYS A 122 -2.59 10.66 -0.64
CA LYS A 122 -2.24 10.89 0.76
C LYS A 122 -3.10 10.04 1.69
N ASP A 123 -4.43 10.09 1.53
CA ASP A 123 -5.36 9.39 2.43
C ASP A 123 -5.26 7.88 2.27
N ILE A 124 -5.11 7.36 1.04
CA ILE A 124 -4.99 5.91 0.85
C ILE A 124 -3.72 5.35 1.49
N ILE A 125 -2.59 6.08 1.45
CA ILE A 125 -1.36 5.68 2.13
C ILE A 125 -1.60 5.63 3.65
N GLU A 126 -2.25 6.65 4.21
CA GLU A 126 -2.60 6.69 5.63
C GLU A 126 -3.51 5.52 6.05
N TYR A 127 -4.52 5.20 5.24
CA TYR A 127 -5.39 4.06 5.50
C TYR A 127 -4.63 2.73 5.45
N LEU A 128 -3.71 2.57 4.49
CA LEU A 128 -2.90 1.36 4.33
C LEU A 128 -1.83 1.18 5.43
N GLU A 129 -1.55 2.22 6.20
CA GLU A 129 -0.67 2.22 7.38
C GLU A 129 -1.40 1.89 8.69
N SER A 130 -2.73 2.03 8.71
CA SER A 130 -3.53 1.83 9.90
C SER A 130 -3.51 0.37 10.39
N GLU A 131 -3.73 0.19 11.70
CA GLU A 131 -3.86 -1.15 12.29
C GLU A 131 -5.10 -1.90 11.78
N ASN A 132 -6.15 -1.15 11.41
CA ASN A 132 -7.40 -1.71 10.89
C ASN A 132 -7.82 -1.01 9.59
N ILE A 133 -7.15 -1.40 8.51
CA ILE A 133 -7.35 -0.88 7.15
C ILE A 133 -8.81 -1.03 6.69
N GLU A 134 -9.42 -2.17 7.02
CA GLU A 134 -10.80 -2.44 6.65
C GLU A 134 -11.75 -1.41 7.29
N GLU A 135 -11.61 -1.14 8.59
CA GLU A 135 -12.47 -0.14 9.25
C GLU A 135 -12.16 1.28 8.75
N SER A 136 -10.89 1.66 8.57
CA SER A 136 -10.52 2.98 8.03
C SER A 136 -11.15 3.25 6.66
N LEU A 137 -11.09 2.27 5.75
CA LEU A 137 -11.73 2.38 4.44
C LEU A 137 -13.26 2.37 4.54
N ARG A 138 -13.84 1.56 5.44
CA ARG A 138 -15.30 1.57 5.68
C ARG A 138 -15.79 2.91 6.20
N GLU A 139 -15.07 3.53 7.14
CA GLU A 139 -15.40 4.86 7.66
C GLU A 139 -15.34 5.93 6.58
N PHE A 140 -14.32 5.90 5.73
CA PHE A 140 -14.22 6.79 4.58
C PHE A 140 -15.47 6.67 3.69
N TYR A 141 -15.88 5.44 3.35
CA TYR A 141 -17.07 5.24 2.52
C TYR A 141 -18.38 5.66 3.20
N LYS A 142 -18.52 5.45 4.52
CA LYS A 142 -19.68 5.93 5.30
C LYS A 142 -19.75 7.46 5.29
N LYS A 143 -18.64 8.15 5.58
CA LYS A 143 -18.59 9.63 5.62
C LYS A 143 -18.96 10.25 4.27
N LYS A 144 -18.46 9.69 3.15
CA LYS A 144 -18.81 10.18 1.80
C LYS A 144 -20.25 9.88 1.37
N GLN A 145 -21.00 8.99 2.04
CA GLN A 145 -22.44 8.79 1.76
C GLN A 145 -23.31 9.94 2.25
N LEU A 146 -22.89 10.67 3.29
CA LEU A 146 -23.67 11.73 3.93
C LEU A 146 -23.69 13.05 3.13
N PHE A 147 -23.02 13.11 1.97
CA PHE A 147 -22.89 14.31 1.14
C PHE A 147 -23.71 14.24 -0.16
N PHE A 148 -24.71 13.36 -0.24
CA PHE A 148 -25.66 13.26 -1.36
C PHE A 148 -27.10 13.29 -0.85
#